data_AF-A0A848VCM1-F1
#
_entry.id   AF-A0A848VCM1-F1
#
_cell.length_a   1.000
_cell.length_b   1.000
_cell.length_c   1.000
_cell.angle_alpha   90.00
_cell.angle_beta   90.00
_cell.angle_gamma   90.00
#
_symmetry.space_group_name_H-M   'P 1'
#
loop_
_entity.id
_entity.type
_entity.pdbx_description
1 polymer ?
#
loop_
_entity_poly.entity_id
_entity_poly.type
_entity_poly.pdbx_seq_one_letter_code
_entity_poly.pdbx_strand_id
1 'polypeptide(L)'
;MEPHHETHFSARIGWLRAAVLGANDGIVSTASLVIGVAAADAANSSVLIAGVAGLVAGAMSMAAGEYVSVSSQADTEKADL
;
A
#
# COMPACT_ATOMS: atom_id res chain seq x y z
N MET A 1 3.87 -17.89 39.16
CA MET A 1 3.56 -17.80 37.71
C MET A 1 4.70 -17.04 37.08
N GLU A 2 5.57 -17.72 36.33
CA GLU A 2 6.59 -17.05 35.53
C GLU A 2 5.91 -16.32 34.37
N PRO A 3 6.29 -15.07 34.06
CA PRO A 3 5.79 -14.38 32.88
C PRO A 3 6.41 -15.03 31.64
N HIS A 4 5.58 -15.70 30.84
CA HIS A 4 5.98 -16.19 29.53
C HIS A 4 6.29 -15.01 28.61
N HIS A 5 7.57 -14.85 28.23
CA HIS A 5 8.00 -13.88 27.23
C HIS A 5 7.72 -14.46 25.83
N GLU A 6 6.52 -14.22 25.30
CA GLU A 6 6.22 -14.53 23.90
C GLU A 6 6.81 -13.44 23.01
N THR A 7 7.85 -13.77 22.27
CA THR A 7 8.40 -12.86 21.24
C THR A 7 7.41 -12.79 20.08
N HIS A 8 6.52 -11.80 20.09
CA HIS A 8 5.57 -11.58 19.00
C HIS A 8 6.29 -11.09 17.74
N PHE A 9 6.43 -11.97 16.75
CA PHE A 9 6.86 -11.62 15.38
C PHE A 9 5.78 -10.86 14.58
N SER A 10 4.66 -10.48 15.21
CA SER A 10 3.48 -9.85 14.57
C SER A 10 3.82 -8.60 13.75
N ALA A 11 4.74 -7.76 14.24
CA ALA A 11 5.19 -6.57 13.51
C ALA A 11 5.83 -6.91 12.16
N ARG A 12 6.51 -8.06 12.06
CA ARG A 12 7.11 -8.56 10.80
C ARG A 12 6.09 -9.15 9.83
N ILE A 13 4.86 -9.44 10.27
CA ILE A 13 3.81 -9.96 9.39
C ILE A 13 3.03 -8.79 8.76
N GLY A 14 2.86 -7.68 9.49
CA GLY A 14 2.17 -6.47 9.01
C GLY A 14 2.79 -5.85 7.76
N TRP A 15 4.09 -5.55 7.78
CA TRP A 15 4.78 -4.95 6.62
C TRP A 15 4.82 -5.88 5.41
N LEU A 16 4.95 -7.19 5.63
CA LEU A 16 4.93 -8.18 4.55
C LEU A 16 3.56 -8.22 3.87
N ARG A 17 2.48 -8.21 4.67
CA ARG A 17 1.11 -8.14 4.16
C ARG A 17 0.90 -6.86 3.34
N ALA A 18 1.29 -5.71 3.88
CA ALA A 18 1.16 -4.43 3.20
C ALA A 18 1.96 -4.40 1.89
N ALA A 19 3.18 -4.96 1.89
CA ALA A 19 4.02 -5.06 0.69
C ALA A 19 3.43 -5.97 -0.39
N VAL A 20 2.92 -7.15 -0.03
CA VAL A 20 2.31 -8.10 -0.97
C VAL A 20 1.02 -7.54 -1.56
N LEU A 21 0.14 -6.99 -0.71
CA LEU A 21 -1.12 -6.39 -1.16
C LEU A 21 -0.84 -5.18 -2.06
N GLY A 22 0.11 -4.32 -1.65
CA GLY A 22 0.51 -3.15 -2.42
C GLY A 22 1.15 -3.50 -3.76
N ALA A 23 1.97 -4.55 -3.84
CA ALA A 23 2.53 -5.02 -5.10
C ALA A 23 1.44 -5.56 -6.04
N ASN A 24 0.51 -6.37 -5.51
CA ASN A 24 -0.60 -6.90 -6.27
C ASN A 24 -1.49 -5.78 -6.83
N ASP A 25 -1.94 -4.89 -5.95
CA ASP A 25 -2.82 -3.79 -6.33
C ASP A 25 -2.10 -2.79 -7.24
N GLY A 26 -0.81 -2.53 -7.01
CA GLY A 26 0.02 -1.66 -7.84
C GLY A 26 0.15 -2.15 -9.28
N ILE A 27 0.39 -3.45 -9.48
CA ILE A 27 0.49 -4.05 -10.82
C ILE A 27 -0.86 -3.98 -11.53
N VAL A 28 -1.93 -4.45 -10.88
CA VAL A 28 -3.26 -4.52 -11.49
C VAL A 28 -3.80 -3.13 -11.82
N SER A 29 -3.68 -2.18 -10.89
CA SER A 29 -4.16 -0.81 -11.10
C SER A 29 -3.37 -0.07 -12.18
N THR A 30 -2.03 -0.14 -12.16
CA THR A 30 -1.19 0.54 -13.15
C THR A 30 -1.38 -0.06 -14.54
N ALA A 31 -1.46 -1.38 -14.66
CA ALA A 31 -1.71 -2.04 -15.94
C ALA A 31 -3.10 -1.67 -16.49
N SER A 32 -4.13 -1.69 -15.64
CA SER A 32 -5.49 -1.32 -16.04
C SER A 32 -5.58 0.15 -16.47
N LEU A 33 -4.90 1.05 -15.76
CA LEU A 33 -4.80 2.46 -16.11
C LEU A 33 -4.12 2.66 -17.47
N VAL A 34 -2.95 2.06 -17.67
CA VAL A 34 -2.18 2.16 -18.93
C VAL A 34 -2.99 1.61 -20.10
N ILE A 35 -3.61 0.44 -19.93
CA ILE A 35 -4.48 -0.17 -20.95
C ILE A 35 -5.67 0.75 -21.26
N GLY A 36 -6.34 1.29 -20.24
CA GLY A 36 -7.49 2.18 -20.42
C GLY A 36 -7.15 3.47 -21.14
N VAL A 37 -6.02 4.10 -20.78
CA VAL A 37 -5.55 5.34 -21.44
C VAL A 37 -5.10 5.05 -22.87
N ALA A 38 -4.39 3.93 -23.11
CA ALA A 38 -3.98 3.54 -24.46
C ALA A 38 -5.18 3.19 -25.36
N ALA A 39 -6.21 2.51 -24.81
CA ALA A 39 -7.43 2.18 -25.53
C ALA A 39 -8.24 3.43 -25.94
N ALA A 40 -8.02 4.57 -25.30
CA ALA A 40 -8.63 5.86 -25.64
C ALA A 40 -7.89 6.60 -26.77
N ASP A 41 -7.03 5.91 -27.54
CA ASP A 41 -6.22 6.46 -28.64
C ASP A 41 -5.30 7.63 -28.19
N ALA A 42 -4.83 7.57 -26.94
CA ALA A 42 -3.92 8.57 -26.40
C ALA A 42 -2.51 8.42 -27.00
N ALA A 43 -1.83 9.56 -27.21
CA ALA A 43 -0.43 9.56 -27.62
C ALA A 43 0.46 8.81 -26.60
N ASN A 44 1.52 8.16 -27.09
CA ASN A 44 2.45 7.38 -26.25
C ASN A 44 3.02 8.17 -25.06
N SER A 45 3.29 9.47 -25.23
CA SER A 45 3.75 10.34 -24.16
C SER A 45 2.71 10.48 -23.04
N SER A 46 1.43 10.63 -23.39
CA SER A 46 0.33 10.71 -22.44
C SER A 46 0.15 9.39 -21.66
N VAL A 47 0.28 8.24 -22.34
CA VAL A 47 0.23 6.92 -21.69
C VAL A 47 1.36 6.77 -20.67
N LEU A 48 2.59 7.16 -21.01
CA LEU A 48 3.74 7.11 -20.10
C LEU A 48 3.56 8.02 -18.89
N ILE A 49 3.13 9.27 -19.12
CA ILE A 49 2.87 10.23 -18.04
C ILE A 49 1.80 9.69 -17.10
N ALA A 50 0.68 9.19 -17.65
CA ALA A 50 -0.41 8.64 -16.86
C ALA A 50 0.03 7.42 -16.05
N GLY A 51 0.77 6.49 -16.66
CA GLY A 51 1.28 5.30 -15.99
C GLY A 51 2.24 5.62 -14.83
N VAL A 52 3.21 6.51 -15.06
CA VAL A 52 4.18 6.92 -14.03
C VAL A 52 3.47 7.71 -12.91
N ALA A 53 2.61 8.66 -13.26
CA ALA A 53 1.85 9.43 -12.29
C ALA A 53 0.95 8.52 -11.43
N GLY A 54 0.25 7.58 -12.06
CA GLY A 54 -0.61 6.60 -11.38
C GLY A 54 0.17 5.71 -10.42
N LEU A 55 1.34 5.20 -10.85
CA LEU A 55 2.21 4.39 -10.01
C LEU A 55 2.70 5.17 -8.78
N VAL A 56 3.17 6.40 -8.98
CA VAL A 56 3.67 7.25 -7.89
C VAL A 56 2.55 7.62 -6.92
N ALA A 57 1.40 8.03 -7.45
CA ALA A 57 0.23 8.37 -6.63
C ALA A 57 -0.28 7.16 -5.83
N GLY A 58 -0.37 5.98 -6.47
CA GLY A 58 -0.79 4.74 -5.82
C GLY A 58 0.16 4.31 -4.71
N ALA A 59 1.47 4.32 -4.98
CA ALA A 59 2.48 3.98 -3.98
C ALA A 59 2.46 4.93 -2.77
N MET A 60 2.35 6.24 -2.99
CA MET A 60 2.23 7.21 -1.90
C MET A 60 0.94 7.02 -1.09
N SER A 61 -0.18 6.77 -1.76
CA SER A 61 -1.47 6.53 -1.08
C SER A 61 -1.43 5.29 -0.19
N MET A 62 -0.85 4.19 -0.67
CA MET A 62 -0.70 2.95 0.12
C MET A 62 0.25 3.13 1.30
N ALA A 63 1.38 3.82 1.10
CA ALA A 63 2.32 4.12 2.17
C ALA A 63 1.70 5.01 3.26
N ALA A 64 0.98 6.06 2.85
CA ALA A 64 0.26 6.94 3.77
C ALA A 64 -0.86 6.18 4.52
N GLY A 65 -1.61 5.32 3.82
CA GLY A 65 -2.66 4.50 4.41
C GLY A 65 -2.13 3.54 5.48
N GLU A 66 -1.01 2.87 5.20
CA GLU A 66 -0.37 1.98 6.19
C GLU A 66 0.17 2.76 7.39
N TYR A 67 0.82 3.92 7.16
CA TYR A 67 1.28 4.78 8.26
C TYR A 67 0.14 5.22 9.18
N VAL A 68 -0.97 5.69 8.60
CA VAL A 68 -2.16 6.08 9.37
C VAL A 68 -2.72 4.86 10.11
N SER A 69 -2.84 3.71 9.46
CA SER A 69 -3.36 2.48 10.08
C SER A 69 -2.54 2.04 11.30
N VAL A 70 -1.21 2.06 11.20
CA VAL A 70 -0.32 1.73 12.32
C VAL A 70 -0.44 2.77 13.43
N SER A 71 -0.52 4.06 13.08
CA SER A 71 -0.67 5.13 14.06
C SER A 71 -1.99 5.02 14.84
N SER A 72 -3.11 4.72 14.16
CA SER A 72 -4.42 4.54 14.78
C SER A 72 -4.48 3.32 15.68
N GLN A 73 -3.82 2.22 15.32
CA GLN A 73 -3.70 1.04 16.18
C GLN A 73 -2.98 1.39 17.48
N ALA A 74 -1.84 2.09 17.40
CA ALA A 74 -1.07 2.49 18.57
C ALA A 74 -1.84 3.49 19.47
N ASP A 75 -2.64 4.38 18.88
CA ASP A 75 -3.46 5.33 19.63
C ASP A 75 -4.67 4.66 20.30
N THR A 76 -5.31 3.70 19.61
CA THR A 76 -6.39 2.88 20.17
C THR A 76 -5.90 2.06 21.36
N GLU A 77 -4.73 1.42 21.24
CA GLU A 77 -4.11 0.64 22.32
C GLU A 77 -3.74 1.49 23.53
N LYS A 78 -3.43 2.78 23.34
CA LYS A 78 -3.23 3.73 24.44
C LYS A 78 -4.53 4.25 25.06
N ALA A 79 -5.60 4.33 24.28
CA ALA A 79 -6.90 4.82 24.74
C ALA A 79 -7.72 3.76 25.48
N ASP A 80 -7.46 2.47 25.19
CA ASP A 80 -8.07 1.32 25.89
C ASP A 80 -7.37 0.98 27.24
N LEU A 81 -6.31 1.71 27.64
CA LEU A 81 -5.61 1.61 28.93
C LEU A 81 -6.02 2.73 29.89
#